data_AF-A0A9P6N4Q5-F1
#
_entry.id   AF-A0A9P6N4Q5-F1
#
_cell.length_a   1.000
_cell.length_b   1.000
_cell.length_c   1.000
_cell.angle_alpha   90.00
_cell.angle_beta   90.00
_cell.angle_gamma   90.00
#
_symmetry.space_group_name_H-M   'P 1'
#
loop_
_entity.id
_entity.type
_entity.pdbx_description
1 polymer ?
#
loop_
_entity_poly.entity_id
_entity_poly.type
_entity_poly.pdbx_seq_one_letter_code
_entity_poly.pdbx_strand_id
1 'polypeptide(L)' 'EASAIAQLRAGHSPLLTFLYRINAANSPNCRLCQQPETVEHYLLLCRRYQGIRRDLI' A
#
# COMPACT_ATOMS: atom_id res chain seq x y z
N GLU A 1 20.88 -3.27 -1.46
CA GLU A 1 19.41 -3.44 -1.46
C GLU A 1 18.72 -2.10 -1.28
N ALA A 2 17.75 -1.74 -2.13
CA ALA A 2 16.92 -0.57 -1.88
C ALA A 2 15.92 -0.93 -0.76
N SER A 3 16.12 -0.36 0.43
CA SER A 3 15.26 -0.54 1.60
C SER A 3 13.77 -0.40 1.23
N ALA A 4 12.89 -1.21 1.83
CA ALA A 4 11.45 -1.15 1.61
C ALA A 4 10.88 0.28 1.79
N ILE A 5 11.48 1.07 2.69
CA ILE A 5 11.13 2.49 2.88
C ILE A 5 11.45 3.34 1.64
N ALA A 6 12.58 3.09 0.98
CA ALA A 6 12.94 3.80 -0.25
C ALA A 6 11.96 3.50 -1.39
N GLN A 7 11.51 2.25 -1.52
CA GLN A 7 10.50 1.85 -2.52
C GLN A 7 9.14 2.49 -2.25
N LEU A 8 8.72 2.56 -0.98
CA LEU A 8 7.50 3.26 -0.58
C LEU A 8 7.58 4.75 -0.92
N ARG A 9 8.70 5.42 -0.60
CA ARG A 9 8.89 6.84 -0.92
C ARG A 9 8.91 7.13 -2.42
N ALA A 10 9.54 6.25 -3.20
CA ALA A 10 9.60 6.36 -4.65
C ALA A 10 8.29 5.97 -5.36
N GLY A 11 7.32 5.38 -4.64
CA GLY A 11 6.09 4.86 -5.23
C GLY A 11 6.28 3.59 -6.07
N HIS A 12 7.45 2.94 -5.99
CA HIS A 12 7.78 1.66 -6.62
C HIS A 12 7.57 0.49 -5.65
N SER A 13 6.55 0.59 -4.81
CA SER A 13 6.22 -0.43 -3.82
C SER A 13 5.19 -1.41 -4.39
N PRO A 14 5.13 -2.66 -3.91
CA PRO A 14 4.19 -3.67 -4.40
C PRO A 14 2.74 -3.44 -3.90
N LEU A 15 2.28 -2.19 -3.87
CA LEU A 15 0.91 -1.80 -3.54
C LEU A 15 0.02 -1.88 -4.79
N LEU A 16 -1.27 -2.16 -4.61
CA LEU A 16 -2.18 -2.41 -5.73
C LEU A 16 -2.25 -1.24 -6.72
N THR A 17 -2.13 0.01 -6.27
CA THR A 17 -2.07 1.15 -7.20
C THR A 17 -0.87 1.07 -8.14
N PHE A 18 0.31 0.71 -7.64
CA PHE A 18 1.50 0.54 -8.47
C PHE A 18 1.38 -0.69 -9.37
N LEU A 19 0.94 -1.82 -8.82
CA LEU A 19 0.75 -3.06 -9.59
C LEU A 19 -0.26 -2.88 -10.71
N TYR A 20 -1.36 -2.16 -10.48
CA TYR A 20 -2.34 -1.84 -11.51
C TYR A 20 -1.73 -0.97 -12.62
N ARG A 21 -0.92 0.04 -12.28
CA ARG A 21 -0.24 0.90 -13.26
C ARG A 21 0.69 0.14 -14.20
N ILE A 22 1.30 -0.95 -13.73
CA ILE A 22 2.17 -1.81 -14.55
C ILE A 22 1.44 -3.03 -15.13
N ASN A 23 0.11 -3.06 -15.05
CA ASN A 23 -0.74 -4.17 -15.50
C ASN A 23 -0.46 -5.53 -14.80
N ALA A 24 0.11 -5.50 -13.60
CA ALA A 24 0.37 -6.68 -12.77
C ALA A 24 -0.76 -6.99 -11.77
N ALA A 25 -1.79 -6.14 -11.70
CA ALA A 25 -3.01 -6.37 -10.91
C ALA A 25 -4.24 -5.91 -11.67
N ASN A 26 -5.39 -6.54 -11.42
CA ASN A 26 -6.65 -6.25 -12.11
C ASN A 26 -7.38 -5.01 -11.56
N SER A 27 -6.99 -4.52 -10.37
CA SER A 27 -7.62 -3.36 -9.73
C SER A 27 -6.60 -2.62 -8.87
N PRO A 28 -6.64 -1.28 -8.81
CA PRO A 28 -5.80 -0.50 -7.90
C PRO A 28 -6.34 -0.48 -6.46
N ASN A 29 -7.55 -1.01 -6.22
CA ASN A 29 -8.27 -0.83 -4.97
C ASN A 29 -7.89 -1.87 -3.92
N CYS A 30 -7.70 -1.40 -2.69
CA CYS A 30 -7.55 -2.27 -1.53
C CYS A 30 -8.78 -3.18 -1.39
N ARG A 31 -8.56 -4.50 -1.31
CA ARG A 31 -9.63 -5.50 -1.22
C ARG A 31 -10.60 -5.28 -0.04
N LEU A 32 -10.11 -4.70 1.06
CA LEU A 32 -10.94 -4.46 2.26
C LEU A 32 -11.58 -3.06 2.30
N CYS A 33 -10.88 -2.03 1.80
CA CYS A 33 -11.34 -0.65 1.90
C CYS A 33 -12.01 -0.14 0.62
N GLN A 34 -11.92 -0.89 -0.49
CA GLN A 34 -12.52 -0.59 -1.79
C GLN A 34 -12.17 0.81 -2.33
N GLN A 35 -10.98 1.30 -1.98
CA GLN A 35 -10.39 2.57 -2.40
C GLN A 35 -8.95 2.33 -2.86
N PRO A 36 -8.35 3.20 -3.68
CA PRO A 36 -7.00 3.01 -4.19
C PRO A 36 -5.99 2.72 -3.07
N GLU A 37 -5.25 1.62 -3.20
CA GLU A 37 -4.20 1.25 -2.23
C GLU A 37 -2.92 2.03 -2.54
N THR A 38 -2.88 3.29 -2.09
CA THR A 38 -1.71 4.16 -2.16
C THR A 38 -0.79 3.94 -0.95
N VAL A 39 0.40 4.55 -0.96
CA VAL A 39 1.33 4.51 0.20
C VAL A 39 0.69 5.12 1.44
N GLU A 40 0.00 6.26 1.28
CA GLU A 40 -0.76 6.90 2.36
C GLU A 40 -1.87 5.99 2.88
N HIS A 41 -2.65 5.37 1.97
CA HIS A 41 -3.67 4.42 2.37
C HIS A 41 -3.05 3.26 3.16
N TYR A 42 -2.01 2.63 2.62
CA TYR A 42 -1.33 1.49 3.24
C TYR A 42 -0.80 1.82 4.64
N LEU A 43 -0.05 2.91 4.78
CA LEU A 43 0.64 3.27 6.01
C LEU A 43 -0.27 3.89 7.07
N LEU A 44 -1.31 4.64 6.70
CA LEU A 44 -2.05 5.45 7.66
C LEU A 44 -3.53 5.07 7.78
N LEU A 45 -4.17 4.68 6.67
CA LEU A 45 -5.64 4.59 6.61
C LEU A 45 -6.17 3.17 6.55
N CYS A 46 -5.37 2.21 6.05
CA CYS A 46 -5.87 0.90 5.70
C CYS A 46 -6.35 0.15 6.95
N ARG A 47 -7.62 -0.24 6.98
CA ARG A 47 -8.24 -0.96 8.11
C ARG A 47 -7.58 -2.32 8.34
N ARG A 48 -7.04 -2.93 7.28
CA ARG A 48 -6.35 -4.22 7.35
C ARG A 48 -5.15 -4.17 8.31
N TYR A 49 -4.46 -3.04 8.36
CA TYR A 49 -3.22 -2.86 9.14
C TYR A 49 -3.43 -2.02 10.40
N GLN A 50 -4.67 -1.67 10.73
CA GLN A 50 -4.97 -0.83 11.90
C GLN A 50 -4.57 -1.49 13.23
N GLY A 51 -4.63 -2.83 13.33
CA GLY A 51 -4.15 -3.55 14.51
C GLY A 51 -2.65 -3.35 14.71
N ILE A 52 -1.87 -3.68 13.68
CA ILE A 52 -0.41 -3.53 13.68
C ILE A 52 0.01 -2.10 14.02
N ARG A 53 -0.66 -1.07 13.45
CA ARG A 53 -0.33 0.34 13.76
C ARG A 53 -0.55 0.72 15.21
N ARG A 54 -1.56 0.13 15.86
CA ARG A 54 -1.81 0.39 17.29
C ARG A 54 -0.72 -0.21 18.17
N ASP A 55 -0.15 -1.34 17.77
CA ASP A 55 0.89 -2.03 18.52
C ASP A 55 2.29 -1.40 18.36
N LEU A 56 2.44 -0.43 17.44
CA LEU A 56 3.70 0.29 17.18
C LEU A 56 3.86 1.57 18.02
N ILE A 57 2.89 1.89 18.87
CA ILE A 57 2.85 3.08 19.75
C ILE A 57 2.95 2.60 21.19
#